data_AF-A0A6I1KHV3-F1
#
_entry.id   AF-A0A6I1KHV3-F1
#
_cell.length_a   1.000
_cell.length_b   1.000
_cell.length_c   1.000
_cell.angle_alpha   90.00
_cell.angle_beta   90.00
_cell.angle_gamma   90.00
#
_symmetry.space_group_name_H-M   'P 1'
#
loop_
_entity.id
_entity.type
_entity.pdbx_description
1 polymer ?
#
loop_
_entity_poly.entity_id
_entity_poly.type
_entity_poly.pdbx_seq_one_letter_code
_entity_poly.pdbx_strand_id
1 'polypeptide(L)'
;MTVSDIAKTCHEANRALCAGLGDNSQMPWEEAEAWQRDSAINGVLFNLANPDAPASASHDSWLEEKRAAGWKFGTVKDAEKKEHPCFVPYEALPVEQQAKDHLFKAIVAALAPLVAANNTAELPLYQCHKKVRAAKIEIMLPLDSGGGPHTVSQRQSFGHS
;
A
#
# COMPACT_ATOMS: atom_id res chain seq x y z
N MET A 1 13.95 9.76 -19.82
CA MET A 1 13.17 8.56 -19.42
C MET A 1 11.72 8.96 -19.20
N THR A 2 10.79 8.03 -19.41
CA THR A 2 9.36 8.18 -19.12
C THR A 2 9.01 7.56 -17.77
N VAL A 3 7.82 7.87 -17.25
CA VAL A 3 7.27 7.20 -16.05
C VAL A 3 7.15 5.69 -16.26
N SER A 4 6.76 5.26 -17.47
CA SER A 4 6.66 3.84 -17.84
C SER A 4 8.02 3.14 -17.79
N ASP A 5 9.11 3.80 -18.20
CA ASP A 5 10.46 3.24 -18.13
C ASP A 5 10.89 2.98 -16.67
N ILE A 6 10.56 3.91 -15.76
CA ILE A 6 10.84 3.75 -14.34
C ILE A 6 9.96 2.65 -13.74
N ALA A 7 8.68 2.58 -14.10
CA ALA A 7 7.76 1.56 -13.62
C ALA A 7 8.21 0.16 -14.02
N LYS A 8 8.62 -0.02 -15.29
CA LYS A 8 9.22 -1.25 -15.79
C LYS A 8 10.47 -1.64 -15.00
N THR A 9 11.34 -0.66 -14.72
CA THR A 9 12.57 -0.88 -13.93
C THR A 9 12.25 -1.34 -12.50
N CYS A 10 11.28 -0.69 -11.84
CA CYS A 10 10.85 -1.06 -10.49
C CYS A 10 10.22 -2.46 -10.46
N HIS A 11 9.38 -2.78 -11.47
CA HIS A 11 8.77 -4.10 -11.61
C HIS A 11 9.82 -5.21 -11.77
N GLU A 12 10.77 -5.04 -12.68
CA GLU A 12 11.82 -6.04 -12.92
C GLU A 12 12.75 -6.20 -11.71
N ALA A 13 13.08 -5.11 -11.00
CA ALA A 13 13.86 -5.19 -9.77
C ALA A 13 13.11 -5.94 -8.66
N ASN A 14 11.82 -5.66 -8.48
CA ASN A 14 10.96 -6.36 -7.54
C ASN A 14 10.80 -7.85 -7.91
N ARG A 15 10.62 -8.16 -9.20
CA ARG A 15 10.56 -9.53 -9.71
C ARG A 15 11.85 -10.29 -9.43
N ALA A 16 13.00 -9.68 -9.70
CA ALA A 16 14.31 -10.27 -9.41
C ALA A 16 14.51 -10.49 -7.90
N LEU A 17 14.08 -9.56 -7.05
CA LEU A 17 14.09 -9.74 -5.59
C LEU A 17 13.21 -10.92 -5.16
N CYS A 18 11.98 -11.02 -5.68
CA CYS A 18 11.08 -12.14 -5.39
C CYS A 18 11.71 -13.48 -5.80
N ALA A 19 12.27 -13.56 -7.02
CA ALA A 19 12.94 -14.77 -7.51
C ALA A 19 14.14 -15.17 -6.63
N GLY A 20 14.94 -14.19 -6.18
CA GLY A 20 16.04 -14.41 -5.24
C GLY A 20 15.59 -14.91 -3.87
N LEU A 21 14.35 -14.64 -3.47
CA LEU A 21 13.71 -15.14 -2.25
C LEU A 21 12.93 -16.45 -2.48
N GLY A 22 13.01 -17.04 -3.68
CA GLY A 22 12.34 -18.28 -4.05
C GLY A 22 10.90 -18.12 -4.57
N ASP A 23 10.40 -16.89 -4.71
CA ASP A 23 9.09 -16.59 -5.31
C ASP A 23 9.24 -16.25 -6.80
N ASN A 24 8.90 -17.23 -7.66
CA ASN A 24 8.91 -17.08 -9.12
C ASN A 24 7.51 -16.78 -9.69
N SER A 25 6.54 -16.38 -8.87
CA SER A 25 5.15 -16.15 -9.31
C SER A 25 4.95 -14.87 -10.13
N GLN A 26 5.92 -13.96 -10.11
CA GLN A 26 5.84 -12.69 -10.85
C GLN A 26 6.33 -12.84 -12.30
N MET A 27 5.44 -12.51 -13.25
CA MET A 27 5.74 -12.51 -14.68
C MET A 27 6.64 -11.32 -15.07
N PRO A 28 7.47 -11.46 -16.12
CA PRO A 28 8.20 -10.32 -16.72
C PRO A 28 7.24 -9.20 -17.14
N TRP A 29 7.72 -7.95 -17.17
CA TRP A 29 6.92 -6.77 -17.49
C TRP A 29 6.07 -6.90 -18.77
N GLU A 30 6.63 -7.47 -19.84
CA GLU A 30 5.94 -7.60 -21.13
C GLU A 30 4.78 -8.61 -21.09
N GLU A 31 4.80 -9.53 -20.12
CA GLU A 31 3.77 -10.56 -19.90
C GLU A 31 2.89 -10.22 -18.68
N ALA A 32 3.19 -9.13 -17.97
CA ALA A 32 2.41 -8.69 -16.83
C ALA A 32 1.05 -8.15 -17.29
N GLU A 33 0.00 -8.58 -16.58
CA GLU A 33 -1.36 -8.05 -16.71
C GLU A 33 -1.38 -6.52 -16.69
N ALA A 34 -2.29 -5.90 -17.46
CA ALA A 34 -2.38 -4.44 -17.55
C ALA A 34 -2.51 -3.77 -16.17
N TRP A 35 -3.35 -4.31 -15.29
CA TRP A 35 -3.55 -3.77 -13.94
C TRP A 35 -2.28 -3.82 -13.06
N GLN A 36 -1.36 -4.76 -13.30
CA GLN A 36 -0.09 -4.81 -12.57
C GLN A 36 0.84 -3.70 -13.04
N ARG A 37 0.92 -3.48 -14.35
CA ARG A 37 1.69 -2.40 -14.96
C ARG A 37 1.15 -1.04 -14.54
N ASP A 38 -0.17 -0.86 -14.56
CA ASP A 38 -0.85 0.36 -14.11
C ASP A 38 -0.55 0.67 -12.65
N SER A 39 -0.58 -0.36 -11.78
CA SER A 39 -0.24 -0.21 -10.36
C SER A 39 1.22 0.21 -10.14
N ALA A 40 2.16 -0.35 -10.91
CA ALA A 40 3.55 0.09 -10.88
C ALA A 40 3.70 1.54 -11.35
N ILE A 41 3.00 1.93 -12.42
CA ILE A 41 2.98 3.32 -12.91
C ILE A 41 2.45 4.28 -11.83
N ASN A 42 1.34 3.93 -11.17
CA ASN A 42 0.78 4.71 -10.07
C ASN A 42 1.77 4.86 -8.92
N GLY A 43 2.48 3.78 -8.56
CA GLY A 43 3.53 3.80 -7.54
C GLY A 43 4.68 4.76 -7.90
N VAL A 44 5.11 4.80 -9.16
CA VAL A 44 6.11 5.77 -9.64
C VAL A 44 5.60 7.19 -9.54
N LEU A 45 4.38 7.45 -10.04
CA LEU A 45 3.77 8.79 -9.97
C LEU A 45 3.66 9.28 -8.53
N PHE A 46 3.21 8.41 -7.62
CA PHE A 46 3.13 8.73 -6.19
C PHE A 46 4.49 9.12 -5.62
N ASN A 47 5.54 8.32 -5.87
CA ASN A 47 6.87 8.59 -5.33
C ASN A 47 7.54 9.82 -5.96
N LEU A 48 7.29 10.11 -7.24
CA LEU A 48 7.75 11.34 -7.90
C LEU A 48 7.07 12.59 -7.32
N ALA A 49 5.75 12.50 -7.04
CA ALA A 49 4.99 13.60 -6.46
C ALA A 49 5.27 13.80 -4.96
N ASN A 50 5.74 12.76 -4.27
CA ASN A 50 5.98 12.76 -2.82
C ASN A 50 7.41 12.26 -2.49
N PRO A 51 8.46 12.99 -2.91
CA PRO A 51 9.84 12.53 -2.78
C PRO A 51 10.26 12.29 -1.31
N ASP A 52 9.72 13.07 -0.37
CA ASP A 52 10.03 12.98 1.05
C ASP A 52 9.15 11.98 1.83
N ALA A 53 8.13 11.40 1.20
CA ALA A 53 7.26 10.44 1.87
C ALA A 53 8.03 9.16 2.25
N PRO A 54 7.78 8.54 3.42
CA PRO A 54 8.41 7.29 3.80
C PRO A 54 7.97 6.14 2.87
N ALA A 55 8.73 5.04 2.85
CA ALA A 55 8.38 3.85 2.07
C ALA A 55 6.99 3.30 2.45
N SER A 56 6.61 3.39 3.73
CA SER A 56 5.28 3.00 4.21
C SER A 56 4.13 3.75 3.52
N ALA A 57 4.33 5.01 3.14
CA ALA A 57 3.31 5.77 2.41
C ALA A 57 3.08 5.22 0.99
N SER A 58 4.10 4.60 0.38
CA SER A 58 3.96 3.89 -0.90
C SER A 58 3.05 2.67 -0.75
N HIS A 59 3.21 1.92 0.35
CA HIS A 59 2.32 0.81 0.69
C HIS A 59 0.89 1.26 0.98
N ASP A 60 0.72 2.34 1.75
CA ASP A 60 -0.60 2.92 2.03
C ASP A 60 -1.32 3.36 0.74
N SER A 61 -0.58 3.99 -0.19
CA SER A 61 -1.11 4.35 -1.50
C SER A 61 -1.52 3.12 -2.31
N TRP A 62 -0.72 2.04 -2.28
CA TRP A 62 -1.06 0.78 -2.93
C TRP A 62 -2.31 0.14 -2.32
N LEU A 63 -2.43 0.12 -0.98
CA LEU A 63 -3.62 -0.38 -0.29
C LEU A 63 -4.88 0.38 -0.70
N GLU A 64 -4.81 1.70 -0.80
CA GLU A 64 -5.96 2.52 -1.19
C GLU A 64 -6.36 2.27 -2.65
N GLU A 65 -5.41 2.20 -3.57
CA GLU A 65 -5.67 1.83 -4.97
C GLU A 65 -6.37 0.46 -5.05
N LYS A 66 -5.83 -0.54 -4.35
CA LYS A 66 -6.38 -1.90 -4.35
C LYS A 66 -7.75 -1.96 -3.68
N ARG A 67 -7.96 -1.24 -2.58
CA ARG A 67 -9.26 -1.12 -1.92
C ARG A 67 -10.33 -0.55 -2.86
N ALA A 68 -10.00 0.53 -3.56
CA ALA A 68 -10.90 1.14 -4.55
C ALA A 68 -11.23 0.18 -5.71
N ALA A 69 -10.27 -0.67 -6.09
CA ALA A 69 -10.48 -1.74 -7.07
C ALA A 69 -11.20 -2.99 -6.50
N GLY A 70 -11.60 -2.98 -5.22
CA GLY A 70 -12.34 -4.07 -4.57
C GLY A 70 -11.48 -5.20 -4.01
N TRP A 71 -10.18 -4.97 -3.82
CA TRP A 71 -9.29 -5.94 -3.18
C TRP A 71 -9.46 -5.93 -1.66
N LYS A 72 -9.16 -7.08 -1.06
CA LYS A 72 -9.23 -7.34 0.38
C LYS A 72 -8.13 -8.29 0.83
N PHE A 73 -8.04 -8.50 2.14
CA PHE A 73 -7.14 -9.49 2.70
C PHE A 73 -7.54 -10.92 2.31
N GLY A 74 -6.54 -11.74 2.02
CA GLY A 74 -6.63 -13.19 1.95
C GLY A 74 -5.24 -13.81 2.12
N THR A 75 -5.17 -15.06 2.55
CA THR A 75 -3.91 -15.70 2.95
C THR A 75 -2.97 -15.98 1.78
N VAL A 76 -3.50 -16.03 0.56
CA VAL A 76 -2.76 -16.21 -0.69
C VAL A 76 -3.26 -15.17 -1.69
N LYS A 77 -2.38 -14.73 -2.59
CA LYS A 77 -2.76 -13.83 -3.68
C LYS A 77 -3.70 -14.57 -4.64
N ASP A 78 -4.90 -14.03 -4.84
CA ASP A 78 -5.91 -14.54 -5.76
C ASP A 78 -6.49 -13.35 -6.54
N ALA A 79 -6.15 -13.26 -7.83
CA ALA A 79 -6.56 -12.14 -8.66
C ALA A 79 -8.05 -12.17 -9.02
N GLU A 80 -8.67 -13.36 -9.11
CA GLU A 80 -10.10 -13.52 -9.40
C GLU A 80 -10.94 -13.09 -8.20
N LYS A 81 -10.55 -13.52 -6.99
CA LYS A 81 -11.22 -13.13 -5.74
C LYS A 81 -10.80 -11.75 -5.21
N LYS A 82 -9.79 -11.14 -5.83
CA LYS A 82 -9.14 -9.88 -5.41
C LYS A 82 -8.64 -9.95 -3.96
N GLU A 83 -7.90 -11.00 -3.65
CA GLU A 83 -7.32 -11.23 -2.33
C GLU A 83 -5.80 -11.09 -2.37
N HIS A 84 -5.20 -10.47 -1.35
CA HIS A 84 -3.76 -10.32 -1.23
C HIS A 84 -3.27 -10.45 0.23
N PRO A 85 -2.19 -11.21 0.51
CA PRO A 85 -1.68 -11.40 1.88
C PRO A 85 -1.12 -10.13 2.49
N CYS A 86 -0.61 -9.22 1.67
CA CYS A 86 -0.09 -7.92 2.11
C CYS A 86 -1.18 -6.87 2.40
N PHE A 87 -2.47 -7.23 2.39
CA PHE A 87 -3.55 -6.30 2.73
C PHE A 87 -3.66 -6.10 4.25
N VAL A 88 -2.56 -5.64 4.87
CA VAL A 88 -2.36 -5.42 6.30
C VAL A 88 -1.60 -4.11 6.52
N PRO A 89 -1.59 -3.52 7.74
CA PRO A 89 -0.77 -2.36 8.05
C PRO A 89 0.72 -2.60 7.76
N TYR A 90 1.46 -1.53 7.42
CA TYR A 90 2.87 -1.63 7.01
C TYR A 90 3.74 -2.35 8.04
N GLU A 91 3.51 -2.10 9.33
CA GLU A 91 4.27 -2.69 10.43
C GLU A 91 4.03 -4.20 10.59
N ALA A 92 2.93 -4.71 10.01
CA ALA A 92 2.59 -6.13 10.02
C ALA A 92 3.08 -6.87 8.77
N LEU A 93 3.69 -6.16 7.81
CA LEU A 93 4.28 -6.79 6.63
C LEU A 93 5.52 -7.62 7.02
N PRO A 94 5.76 -8.75 6.34
CA PRO A 94 7.06 -9.39 6.34
C PRO A 94 8.15 -8.40 5.90
N VAL A 95 9.36 -8.51 6.46
CA VAL A 95 10.50 -7.61 6.19
C VAL A 95 10.81 -7.53 4.69
N GLU A 96 10.61 -8.62 4.00
CA GLU A 96 10.83 -8.84 2.57
C GLU A 96 9.82 -8.04 1.75
N GLN A 97 8.59 -7.88 2.23
CA GLN A 97 7.59 -7.01 1.60
C GLN A 97 7.88 -5.55 1.87
N GLN A 98 8.30 -5.18 3.09
CA GLN A 98 8.75 -3.81 3.40
C GLN A 98 9.96 -3.41 2.54
N ALA A 99 10.90 -4.34 2.33
CA ALA A 99 12.08 -4.13 1.50
C ALA A 99 11.72 -3.81 0.04
N LYS A 100 10.62 -4.35 -0.48
CA LYS A 100 10.13 -4.03 -1.83
C LYS A 100 9.73 -2.56 -1.94
N ASP A 101 9.04 -2.01 -0.94
CA ASP A 101 8.65 -0.59 -0.94
C ASP A 101 9.89 0.32 -0.87
N HIS A 102 10.86 -0.03 -0.03
CA HIS A 102 12.15 0.68 0.04
C HIS A 102 12.90 0.64 -1.28
N LEU A 103 13.01 -0.53 -1.90
CA LEU A 103 13.66 -0.73 -3.20
C LEU A 103 12.97 0.08 -4.29
N PHE A 104 11.64 0.00 -4.36
CA PHE A 104 10.83 0.73 -5.33
C PHE A 104 11.07 2.23 -5.21
N LYS A 105 10.93 2.79 -4.00
CA LYS A 105 11.17 4.21 -3.75
C LYS A 105 12.59 4.64 -4.11
N ALA A 106 13.60 3.84 -3.74
CA ALA A 106 15.00 4.16 -4.02
C ALA A 106 15.28 4.22 -5.53
N ILE A 107 14.71 3.29 -6.31
CA ILE A 107 14.83 3.30 -7.78
C ILE A 107 14.17 4.55 -8.37
N VAL A 108 12.94 4.87 -7.93
CA VAL A 108 12.26 6.09 -8.40
C VAL A 108 13.09 7.33 -8.10
N ALA A 109 13.61 7.46 -6.87
CA ALA A 109 14.43 8.61 -6.48
C ALA A 109 15.74 8.72 -7.31
N ALA A 110 16.41 7.59 -7.57
CA ALA A 110 17.64 7.56 -8.36
C ALA A 110 17.40 7.96 -9.83
N LEU A 111 16.23 7.62 -10.38
CA LEU A 111 15.89 7.88 -11.78
C LEU A 111 15.10 9.18 -11.99
N ALA A 112 14.56 9.79 -10.93
CA ALA A 112 13.78 11.02 -11.00
C ALA A 112 14.48 12.16 -11.75
N PRO A 113 15.79 12.44 -11.57
CA PRO A 113 16.49 13.47 -12.33
C PRO A 113 16.58 13.21 -13.85
N LEU A 114 16.35 11.96 -14.29
CA LEU A 114 16.42 11.54 -15.69
C LEU A 114 15.05 11.53 -16.39
N VAL A 115 13.98 11.82 -15.64
CA VAL A 115 12.65 12.02 -16.22
C VAL A 115 12.68 13.29 -17.05
N ALA A 116 12.36 13.19 -18.34
CA ALA A 116 12.39 14.36 -19.21
C ALA A 116 11.39 15.41 -18.69
N ALA A 117 11.83 16.66 -18.56
CA ALA A 117 11.04 17.77 -18.03
C ALA A 117 9.73 18.04 -18.82
N ASN A 118 9.57 17.44 -20.00
CA ASN A 118 8.46 17.67 -20.93
C ASN A 118 7.11 17.06 -20.51
N ASN A 119 6.99 16.43 -19.33
CA ASN A 119 5.70 15.86 -18.88
C ASN A 119 5.26 16.28 -17.47
N THR A 120 5.87 17.31 -16.89
CA THR A 120 5.49 17.83 -15.55
C THR A 120 4.14 18.55 -15.52
N ALA A 121 3.50 18.79 -16.67
CA ALA A 121 2.21 19.45 -16.77
C ALA A 121 0.99 18.54 -16.48
N GLU A 122 1.18 17.22 -16.35
CA GLU A 122 0.09 16.25 -16.13
C GLU A 122 0.31 15.35 -14.90
N LEU A 123 1.06 15.80 -13.90
CA LEU A 123 1.01 15.12 -12.60
C LEU A 123 -0.28 15.58 -11.90
N PRO A 124 -1.35 14.77 -11.82
CA PRO A 124 -2.46 15.12 -10.94
C PRO A 124 -1.85 15.30 -9.57
N LEU A 125 -2.03 16.49 -9.00
CA LEU A 125 -1.75 16.74 -7.59
C LEU A 125 -2.55 15.67 -6.83
N TYR A 126 -1.90 14.58 -6.44
CA TYR A 126 -2.47 13.64 -5.51
C TYR A 126 -2.55 14.41 -4.20
N GLN A 127 -3.69 15.04 -4.00
CA GLN A 127 -4.05 15.64 -2.73
C GLN A 127 -4.14 14.45 -1.77
N CYS A 128 -3.05 14.17 -1.08
CA CYS A 128 -3.12 13.53 0.22
C CYS A 128 -4.06 14.43 1.03
N HIS A 129 -5.34 14.06 1.10
CA HIS A 129 -6.32 14.77 1.88
C HIS A 129 -5.85 14.71 3.32
N LYS A 130 -5.22 15.80 3.77
CA LYS A 130 -4.95 16.08 5.17
C LYS A 130 -6.27 16.00 5.91
N LYS A 131 -6.51 14.84 6.53
CA LYS A 131 -7.26 14.62 7.76
C LYS A 131 -7.04 13.16 8.18
N VAL A 132 -5.83 12.85 8.64
CA VAL A 132 -5.67 11.76 9.61
C VAL A 132 -6.37 12.24 10.88
N ARG A 133 -7.68 12.01 10.99
CA ARG A 133 -8.30 11.84 12.30
C ARG A 133 -8.01 10.39 12.66
N ALA A 134 -7.31 10.20 13.78
CA ALA A 134 -7.09 8.88 14.36
C ALA A 134 -8.42 8.12 14.40
N ALA A 135 -8.59 7.16 13.49
CA ALA A 135 -9.69 6.22 13.56
C ALA A 135 -9.30 5.22 14.65
N LYS A 136 -10.00 5.27 15.77
CA LYS A 136 -10.04 4.16 16.74
C LYS A 136 -10.39 2.90 15.95
N ILE A 137 -9.45 1.98 15.86
CA ILE A 137 -9.72 0.60 15.45
C ILE A 137 -10.51 -0.01 16.61
N GLU A 138 -11.84 0.05 16.54
CA GLU A 138 -12.67 -0.84 17.35
C GLU A 138 -12.58 -2.23 16.72
N ILE A 139 -11.82 -3.09 17.37
CA ILE A 139 -11.75 -4.51 17.09
C ILE A 139 -13.15 -5.07 17.40
N MET A 140 -13.92 -5.34 16.35
CA MET A 140 -15.18 -6.08 16.46
C MET A 140 -14.84 -7.53 16.82
N LEU A 141 -14.77 -7.84 18.11
CA LEU A 141 -14.83 -9.22 18.59
C LEU A 141 -16.27 -9.71 18.42
N PRO A 142 -16.49 -10.96 17.97
CA PRO A 142 -17.82 -11.51 17.82
C PRO A 142 -18.54 -11.52 19.17
N LEU A 143 -19.75 -10.97 19.20
CA LEU A 143 -20.64 -11.05 20.37
C LEU A 143 -21.09 -12.50 20.54
N ASP A 144 -20.71 -13.09 21.66
CA ASP A 144 -21.27 -14.33 22.16
C ASP A 144 -22.79 -14.20 22.26
N SER A 145 -23.46 -15.26 21.80
CA SER A 145 -24.90 -15.44 21.89
C SER A 145 -25.37 -15.46 23.35
N GLY A 146 -26.18 -14.47 23.74
CA GLY A 146 -27.19 -14.63 24.80
C GLY A 146 -27.15 -13.61 25.93
N GLY A 147 -28.30 -12.95 26.15
CA GLY A 147 -28.63 -12.26 27.41
C GLY A 147 -29.13 -10.82 27.21
N GLY A 148 -30.42 -10.60 27.49
CA GLY A 148 -31.12 -9.32 27.33
C GLY A 148 -30.68 -8.17 28.26
N PRO A 149 -31.32 -6.99 28.16
CA PRO A 149 -30.73 -5.75 28.64
C PRO A 149 -30.96 -5.55 30.14
N HIS A 150 -29.87 -5.33 30.88
CA HIS A 150 -29.91 -4.70 32.19
C HIS A 150 -29.02 -3.46 32.18
N THR A 151 -29.63 -2.30 32.40
CA THR A 151 -28.96 -1.02 32.62
C THR A 151 -28.41 -0.96 34.04
N VAL A 152 -27.11 -0.72 34.20
CA VAL A 152 -26.53 -0.30 35.48
C VAL A 152 -25.66 0.93 35.24
N SER A 153 -26.12 2.07 35.78
CA SER A 153 -25.35 3.29 35.93
C SER A 153 -24.51 3.17 37.20
N GLN A 154 -23.19 3.29 37.11
CA GLN A 154 -22.34 3.57 38.26
C GLN A 154 -21.59 4.89 38.06
N ARG A 155 -21.91 5.85 38.94
CA ARG A 155 -21.12 7.06 39.19
C ARG A 155 -19.80 6.65 39.86
N GLN A 156 -18.69 7.20 39.41
CA GLN A 156 -17.48 7.26 40.21
C GLN A 156 -17.37 8.65 40.82
N SER A 157 -17.55 8.71 42.14
CA SER A 157 -17.15 9.82 43.00
C SER A 157 -15.69 9.64 43.38
N PHE A 158 -14.83 10.58 42.99
CA PHE A 158 -13.51 10.76 43.59
C PHE A 158 -13.60 11.93 44.57
N GLY A 159 -13.61 11.62 45.86
CA GLY A 159 -13.14 12.55 46.88
C GLY A 159 -11.65 12.33 47.06
N HIS A 160 -10.89 13.40 47.25
CA HIS A 160 -9.65 13.43 48.04
C HIS A 160 -9.52 14.83 48.64
N SER A 161 -9.15 14.85 49.92
CA SER A 161 -8.96 15.99 50.81
C SER A 161 -7.87 16.97 50.38
#